data_AF-A0A9X3XEI5-F1
#
_entry.id   AF-A0A9X3XEI5-F1
#
_cell.length_a   1.000
_cell.length_b   1.000
_cell.length_c   1.000
_cell.angle_alpha   90.00
_cell.angle_beta   90.00
_cell.angle_gamma   90.00
#
_symmetry.space_group_name_H-M   'P 1'
#
loop_
_entity.id
_entity.type
_entity.pdbx_description
1 polymer ?
#
loop_
_entity_poly.entity_id
_entity_poly.type
_entity_poly.pdbx_seq_one_letter_code
_entity_poly.pdbx_strand_id
1 'polypeptide(L)'
;MRLSSFRSAQFIAANAVLALALLACEGEIKDTNHGSGGGAASGTGSDGAGGSGGMGGSGGEGGSGGVGGGGGGGGSGGGGGGGSGVEYSASNLFTHVPRFIVFKADPTRNVCFRLFVEMGTTSTIAIEATDPWVISYADVTNQASDCATPGGFPPQPMSSAPAVSGGGTLVVEGTFPCSISLHGALTFDAQAPWVPMSEPFDVDALPVEGGCG
;
A
#
# COMPACT_ATOMS: atom_id res chain seq x y z
N MET A 1 -2.28 47.48 29.62
CA MET A 1 -1.77 48.23 28.45
C MET A 1 -0.25 48.13 28.41
N ARG A 2 0.30 47.34 27.46
CA ARG A 2 1.60 47.58 26.82
C ARG A 2 1.59 46.78 25.50
N LEU A 3 1.56 47.53 24.41
CA LEU A 3 1.74 47.07 23.04
C LEU A 3 3.22 46.78 22.77
N SER A 4 3.50 45.77 21.95
CA SER A 4 4.62 45.69 20.99
C SER A 4 4.63 44.28 20.37
N SER A 5 4.10 44.00 19.18
CA SER A 5 4.37 44.55 17.84
C SER A 5 5.66 44.01 17.20
N PHE A 6 5.52 43.57 15.95
CA PHE A 6 6.53 43.27 14.90
C PHE A 6 7.34 41.97 14.99
N ARG A 7 7.01 41.03 14.09
CA ARG A 7 7.84 40.66 12.92
C ARG A 7 7.03 39.83 11.91
N SER A 8 6.26 40.56 11.10
CA SER A 8 5.96 40.15 9.72
C SER A 8 7.20 40.37 8.85
N ALA A 9 7.24 39.64 7.73
CA ALA A 9 8.13 39.77 6.58
C ALA A 9 9.47 39.04 6.68
N GLN A 10 9.58 37.92 5.95
CA GLN A 10 10.39 37.81 4.73
C GLN A 10 10.66 36.32 4.45
N PHE A 11 9.97 35.73 3.46
CA PHE A 11 10.55 34.71 2.57
C PHE A 11 9.74 34.71 1.27
N ILE A 12 9.95 35.76 0.49
CA ILE A 12 9.70 35.80 -0.95
C ILE A 12 11.04 35.44 -1.62
N ALA A 13 10.96 34.69 -2.71
CA ALA A 13 11.98 34.44 -3.73
C ALA A 13 12.92 33.23 -3.53
N ALA A 14 12.48 32.08 -4.03
CA ALA A 14 13.34 31.15 -4.76
C ALA A 14 12.52 30.37 -5.81
N ASN A 15 11.78 31.10 -6.65
CA ASN A 15 11.17 30.58 -7.87
C ASN A 15 11.95 31.16 -9.07
N ALA A 16 13.01 30.48 -9.50
CA ALA A 16 13.58 30.55 -10.83
C ALA A 16 14.81 29.64 -10.89
N VAL A 17 15.03 29.01 -12.06
CA VAL A 17 16.18 28.17 -12.43
C VAL A 17 16.02 26.67 -12.12
N LEU A 18 15.13 26.00 -12.86
CA LEU A 18 15.38 24.63 -13.30
C LEU A 18 14.78 24.37 -14.69
N ALA A 19 15.20 25.20 -15.65
CA ALA A 19 15.05 24.93 -17.07
C ALA A 19 16.46 24.64 -17.63
N LEU A 20 16.62 23.43 -18.21
CA LEU A 20 17.72 22.87 -19.01
C LEU A 20 18.33 21.59 -18.41
N ALA A 21 17.71 20.44 -18.73
CA ALA A 21 18.41 19.18 -19.03
C ALA A 21 17.41 18.09 -19.49
N LEU A 22 16.68 18.34 -20.58
CA LEU A 22 16.00 17.28 -21.34
C LEU A 22 16.84 17.02 -22.60
N LEU A 23 17.92 16.25 -22.43
CA LEU A 23 18.74 15.74 -23.52
C LEU A 23 18.46 14.24 -23.65
N ALA A 24 17.73 13.91 -24.72
CA ALA A 24 17.72 12.67 -25.50
C ALA A 24 18.17 11.37 -24.83
N CYS A 25 17.23 10.44 -24.67
CA CYS A 25 17.51 9.01 -24.78
C CYS A 25 16.37 8.36 -25.58
N GLU A 26 16.50 8.37 -26.91
CA GLU A 26 15.69 7.55 -27.82
C GLU A 26 16.33 6.15 -27.86
N GLY A 27 15.75 5.22 -27.11
CA GLY A 27 16.05 3.79 -27.19
C GLY A 27 14.89 3.06 -27.85
N GLU A 28 15.10 2.57 -29.06
CA GLU A 28 14.19 1.71 -29.82
C GLU A 28 14.03 0.35 -29.09
N ILE A 29 12.87 0.10 -28.49
CA ILE A 29 12.54 -1.23 -27.91
C ILE A 29 11.82 -2.05 -28.98
N LYS A 30 12.48 -3.14 -29.37
CA LYS A 30 11.98 -4.16 -30.28
C LYS A 30 10.93 -5.01 -29.58
N ASP A 31 9.69 -4.97 -30.07
CA ASP A 31 8.62 -5.85 -29.61
C ASP A 31 8.91 -7.31 -29.98
N THR A 32 9.05 -8.15 -28.97
CA THR A 32 8.89 -9.61 -29.10
C THR A 32 7.82 -10.07 -28.12
N ASN A 33 6.55 -9.86 -28.48
CA ASN A 33 5.44 -10.57 -27.87
C ASN A 33 4.91 -11.63 -28.84
N HIS A 34 5.27 -12.88 -28.56
CA HIS A 34 4.53 -14.06 -28.98
C HIS A 34 4.11 -14.79 -27.72
N GLY A 35 2.83 -14.68 -27.38
CA GLY A 35 2.22 -15.38 -26.24
C GLY A 35 0.78 -15.72 -26.59
N SER A 36 0.56 -16.98 -26.92
CA SER A 36 -0.67 -17.58 -27.42
C SER A 36 -1.82 -17.54 -26.41
N GLY A 37 -3.05 -17.44 -26.94
CA GLY A 37 -4.29 -17.25 -26.17
C GLY A 37 -4.65 -18.30 -25.12
N GLY A 38 -5.49 -17.86 -24.19
CA GLY A 38 -6.26 -18.69 -23.27
C GLY A 38 -7.69 -18.15 -23.21
N GLY A 39 -8.66 -19.03 -23.40
CA GLY A 39 -10.04 -18.73 -23.76
C GLY A 39 -10.90 -18.01 -22.73
N ALA A 40 -11.99 -17.44 -23.24
CA ALA A 40 -13.06 -16.81 -22.48
C ALA A 40 -13.79 -17.83 -21.60
N ALA A 41 -13.91 -17.54 -20.31
CA ALA A 41 -14.88 -18.18 -19.43
C ALA A 41 -15.99 -17.17 -19.10
N SER A 42 -17.13 -17.31 -19.79
CA SER A 42 -18.38 -16.63 -19.45
C SER A 42 -19.01 -17.31 -18.23
N GLY A 43 -18.94 -16.66 -17.07
CA GLY A 43 -19.62 -17.08 -15.85
C GLY A 43 -20.78 -16.14 -15.52
N THR A 44 -22.02 -16.62 -15.67
CA THR A 44 -23.22 -15.99 -15.11
C THR A 44 -23.21 -16.17 -13.59
N GLY A 45 -23.10 -15.07 -12.84
CA GLY A 45 -23.13 -15.09 -11.37
C GLY A 45 -24.53 -15.38 -10.85
N SER A 46 -24.71 -16.57 -10.27
CA SER A 46 -25.79 -16.91 -9.35
C SER A 46 -25.33 -16.67 -7.91
N ASP A 47 -26.22 -16.14 -7.07
CA ASP A 47 -26.02 -15.83 -5.66
C ASP A 47 -25.31 -16.94 -4.88
N GLY A 48 -24.12 -16.65 -4.36
CA GLY A 48 -23.25 -17.60 -3.67
C GLY A 48 -23.60 -17.72 -2.18
N ALA A 49 -24.28 -18.80 -1.81
CA ALA A 49 -24.31 -19.30 -0.44
C ALA A 49 -22.89 -19.68 0.03
N GLY A 50 -22.60 -19.42 1.31
CA GLY A 50 -21.29 -19.62 1.93
C GLY A 50 -20.70 -21.01 1.69
N GLY A 51 -19.46 -21.05 1.20
CA GLY A 51 -18.72 -22.27 0.94
C GLY A 51 -18.28 -22.96 2.23
N SER A 52 -18.68 -24.22 2.39
CA SER A 52 -18.15 -25.16 3.37
C SER A 52 -16.66 -25.43 3.11
N GLY A 53 -15.85 -25.42 4.17
CA GLY A 53 -14.40 -25.63 4.13
C GLY A 53 -13.96 -26.87 3.34
N GLY A 54 -12.89 -26.71 2.56
CA GLY A 54 -12.31 -27.79 1.76
C GLY A 54 -11.73 -28.90 2.63
N MET A 55 -11.95 -30.15 2.20
CA MET A 55 -11.34 -31.33 2.81
C MET A 55 -9.86 -31.40 2.44
N GLY A 56 -9.01 -31.72 3.42
CA GLY A 56 -7.56 -31.84 3.25
C GLY A 56 -7.17 -32.88 2.20
N GLY A 57 -6.19 -32.53 1.37
CA GLY A 57 -5.65 -33.41 0.35
C GLY A 57 -4.90 -34.61 0.95
N SER A 58 -5.06 -35.77 0.32
CA SER A 58 -4.33 -37.00 0.62
C SER A 58 -2.86 -36.89 0.19
N GLY A 59 -1.94 -37.27 1.09
CA GLY A 59 -0.50 -37.20 0.91
C GLY A 59 0.02 -38.06 -0.25
N GLY A 60 0.96 -37.49 -1.01
CA GLY A 60 1.72 -38.19 -2.05
C GLY A 60 2.90 -38.97 -1.48
N GLU A 61 3.25 -40.08 -2.15
CA GLU A 61 4.37 -40.96 -1.81
C GLU A 61 5.73 -40.28 -2.04
N GLY A 62 6.69 -40.61 -1.18
CA GLY A 62 7.98 -39.94 -1.04
C GLY A 62 8.94 -40.16 -2.22
N GLY A 63 9.43 -39.05 -2.77
CA GLY A 63 10.61 -39.00 -3.62
C GLY A 63 11.90 -38.79 -2.82
N SER A 64 12.99 -39.36 -3.32
CA SER A 64 14.35 -39.30 -2.77
C SER A 64 14.82 -37.86 -2.51
N GLY A 65 15.47 -37.67 -1.36
CA GLY A 65 15.81 -36.36 -0.78
C GLY A 65 16.58 -35.41 -1.69
N GLY A 66 15.90 -34.33 -2.08
CA GLY A 66 16.50 -33.06 -2.45
C GLY A 66 16.62 -32.16 -1.21
N VAL A 67 17.61 -31.25 -1.24
CA VAL A 67 17.85 -30.25 -0.20
C VAL A 67 16.55 -29.49 0.09
N GLY A 68 16.14 -29.46 1.36
CA GLY A 68 14.86 -28.93 1.79
C GLY A 68 14.63 -27.49 1.32
N GLY A 69 13.69 -27.31 0.40
CA GLY A 69 13.14 -26.00 0.08
C GLY A 69 12.42 -25.47 1.31
N GLY A 70 12.76 -24.24 1.71
CA GLY A 70 12.09 -23.54 2.80
C GLY A 70 10.58 -23.52 2.58
N GLY A 71 9.83 -23.87 3.63
CA GLY A 71 8.37 -23.91 3.59
C GLY A 71 7.81 -22.57 3.10
N GLY A 72 6.97 -22.63 2.06
CA GLY A 72 6.23 -21.47 1.59
C GLY A 72 5.38 -20.91 2.71
N GLY A 73 5.45 -19.59 2.90
CA GLY A 73 4.61 -18.88 3.86
C GLY A 73 3.14 -19.18 3.60
N GLY A 74 2.42 -19.55 4.67
CA GLY A 74 0.99 -19.82 4.62
C GLY A 74 0.26 -18.59 4.08
N GLY A 75 -0.60 -18.81 3.09
CA GLY A 75 -1.40 -17.77 2.49
C GLY A 75 -2.24 -17.05 3.54
N SER A 76 -2.17 -15.72 3.51
CA SER A 76 -2.94 -14.83 4.37
C SER A 76 -4.43 -15.12 4.19
N GLY A 77 -5.08 -15.55 5.28
CA GLY A 77 -6.52 -15.79 5.29
C GLY A 77 -7.26 -14.48 4.98
N GLY A 78 -8.04 -14.49 3.91
CA GLY A 78 -8.87 -13.36 3.51
C GLY A 78 -9.89 -13.02 4.59
N GLY A 79 -9.76 -11.83 5.18
CA GLY A 79 -10.79 -11.23 6.02
C GLY A 79 -12.02 -10.94 5.17
N GLY A 80 -13.08 -11.70 5.38
CA GLY A 80 -14.36 -11.48 4.72
C GLY A 80 -15.03 -10.19 5.19
N GLY A 81 -15.21 -9.25 4.27
CA GLY A 81 -16.07 -8.07 4.42
C GLY A 81 -16.65 -7.73 3.06
N GLY A 82 -17.89 -8.16 2.80
CA GLY A 82 -18.55 -7.98 1.51
C GLY A 82 -18.77 -6.52 1.13
N GLY A 83 -18.48 -6.17 -0.14
CA GLY A 83 -18.99 -4.94 -0.74
C GLY A 83 -18.22 -4.42 -1.97
N SER A 84 -16.91 -4.58 -2.00
CA SER A 84 -16.06 -4.15 -3.11
C SER A 84 -14.81 -5.00 -3.04
N GLY A 85 -14.24 -5.46 -4.16
CA GLY A 85 -13.03 -6.30 -4.17
C GLY A 85 -11.76 -5.63 -3.62
N VAL A 86 -11.88 -4.68 -2.69
CA VAL A 86 -10.80 -3.99 -2.01
C VAL A 86 -10.17 -4.93 -0.99
N GLU A 87 -8.84 -4.98 -1.00
CA GLU A 87 -8.05 -5.80 -0.09
C GLU A 87 -7.12 -4.92 0.73
N TYR A 88 -7.07 -5.15 2.05
CA TYR A 88 -6.15 -4.49 2.96
C TYR A 88 -5.08 -5.47 3.40
N SER A 89 -3.84 -5.01 3.46
CA SER A 89 -2.73 -5.75 4.08
C SER A 89 -1.78 -4.78 4.76
N ALA A 90 -1.02 -5.27 5.72
CA ALA A 90 0.05 -4.51 6.35
C ALA A 90 1.27 -5.40 6.55
N SER A 91 2.46 -4.85 6.30
CA SER A 91 3.71 -5.60 6.42
C SER A 91 4.77 -4.77 7.10
N ASN A 92 5.50 -5.39 8.01
CA ASN A 92 6.65 -4.79 8.68
C ASN A 92 7.83 -4.64 7.69
N LEU A 93 8.49 -3.49 7.74
CA LEU A 93 9.67 -3.20 6.93
C LEU A 93 10.91 -3.29 7.82
N PHE A 94 11.69 -4.34 7.63
CA PHE A 94 12.92 -4.60 8.40
C PHE A 94 14.05 -3.63 8.00
N THR A 95 13.96 -2.41 8.50
CA THR A 95 14.99 -1.36 8.34
C THR A 95 15.64 -1.04 9.69
N HIS A 96 16.60 -0.11 9.73
CA HIS A 96 17.21 0.35 10.99
C HIS A 96 16.24 1.15 11.89
N VAL A 97 15.08 1.54 11.36
CA VAL A 97 14.01 2.23 12.09
C VAL A 97 12.74 1.37 12.02
N PRO A 98 12.01 1.19 13.13
CA PRO A 98 10.72 0.49 13.09
C PRO A 98 9.77 1.20 12.13
N ARG A 99 9.39 0.49 11.06
CA ARG A 99 8.55 0.99 9.99
C ARG A 99 7.68 -0.14 9.49
N PHE A 100 6.44 0.15 9.14
CA PHE A 100 5.58 -0.76 8.42
C PHE A 100 4.86 -0.01 7.30
N ILE A 101 4.24 -0.76 6.41
CA ILE A 101 3.44 -0.23 5.31
C ILE A 101 2.04 -0.81 5.39
N VAL A 102 1.05 0.04 5.14
CA VAL A 102 -0.35 -0.36 4.96
C VAL A 102 -0.69 -0.25 3.49
N PHE A 103 -1.24 -1.31 2.94
CA PHE A 103 -1.70 -1.41 1.57
C PHE A 103 -3.22 -1.43 1.53
N LYS A 104 -3.76 -0.76 0.51
CA LYS A 104 -5.14 -0.91 0.07
C LYS A 104 -5.13 -1.16 -1.43
N ALA A 105 -5.39 -2.39 -1.84
CA ALA A 105 -5.51 -2.75 -3.24
C ALA A 105 -6.97 -2.60 -3.67
N ASP A 106 -7.21 -1.99 -4.83
CA ASP A 106 -8.51 -1.99 -5.49
C ASP A 106 -8.36 -2.53 -6.92
N PRO A 107 -8.55 -3.84 -7.12
CA PRO A 107 -8.48 -4.49 -8.44
C PRO A 107 -9.56 -4.00 -9.41
N THR A 108 -10.67 -3.44 -8.92
CA THR A 108 -11.75 -2.93 -9.79
C THR A 108 -11.33 -1.63 -10.46
N ARG A 109 -10.66 -0.74 -9.71
CA ARG A 109 -10.05 0.49 -10.23
C ARG A 109 -8.64 0.30 -10.76
N ASN A 110 -8.06 -0.89 -10.54
CA ASN A 110 -6.66 -1.22 -10.79
C ASN A 110 -5.69 -0.21 -10.15
N VAL A 111 -5.89 0.11 -8.88
CA VAL A 111 -5.02 1.02 -8.13
C VAL A 111 -4.54 0.37 -6.83
N CYS A 112 -3.39 0.81 -6.34
CA CYS A 112 -2.84 0.41 -5.05
C CYS A 112 -2.49 1.67 -4.25
N PHE A 113 -3.03 1.78 -3.03
CA PHE A 113 -2.65 2.84 -2.10
C PHE A 113 -1.66 2.31 -1.07
N ARG A 114 -0.66 3.12 -0.74
CA ARG A 114 0.44 2.74 0.14
C ARG A 114 0.65 3.82 1.19
N LEU A 115 0.58 3.45 2.46
CA LEU A 115 0.84 4.34 3.59
C LEU A 115 2.05 3.84 4.35
N PHE A 116 3.11 4.65 4.40
CA PHE A 116 4.34 4.35 5.13
C PHE A 116 4.22 4.93 6.54
N VAL A 117 4.32 4.06 7.53
CA VAL A 117 4.20 4.40 8.94
C VAL A 117 5.51 4.07 9.64
N GLU A 118 6.04 5.02 10.40
CA GLU A 118 7.30 4.86 11.13
C GLU A 118 7.23 5.50 12.50
N MET A 119 8.14 5.14 13.40
CA MET A 119 8.30 5.86 14.66
C MET A 119 8.94 7.24 14.39
N GLY A 120 8.33 8.30 14.91
CA GLY A 120 8.79 9.67 14.69
C GLY A 120 7.95 10.70 15.43
N THR A 121 8.20 11.98 15.18
CA THR A 121 7.50 13.10 15.84
C THR A 121 6.80 14.04 14.86
N THR A 122 7.07 13.90 13.56
CA THR A 122 6.52 14.76 12.52
C THR A 122 5.84 13.90 11.47
N SER A 123 4.57 14.17 11.21
CA SER A 123 3.84 13.58 10.10
C SER A 123 3.68 14.60 8.98
N THR A 124 3.75 14.13 7.74
CA THR A 124 3.45 14.92 6.53
C THR A 124 1.96 14.87 6.18
N ILE A 125 1.21 13.89 6.72
CA ILE A 125 -0.21 13.63 6.46
C ILE A 125 -0.97 13.77 7.77
N ALA A 126 -2.05 14.55 7.82
CA ALA A 126 -2.75 14.84 9.08
C ALA A 126 -3.69 13.72 9.57
N ILE A 127 -3.25 12.46 9.48
CA ILE A 127 -3.88 11.32 10.16
C ILE A 127 -3.16 11.16 11.51
N GLU A 128 -3.93 11.21 12.60
CA GLU A 128 -3.43 11.09 13.96
C GLU A 128 -3.09 9.63 14.26
N ALA A 129 -1.81 9.33 14.42
CA ALA A 129 -1.35 7.99 14.77
C ALA A 129 -1.05 7.88 16.27
N THR A 130 -1.17 6.67 16.82
CA THR A 130 -0.78 6.37 18.21
C THR A 130 0.70 6.68 18.43
N ASP A 131 1.03 7.52 19.41
CA ASP A 131 2.43 7.82 19.76
C ASP A 131 3.21 6.52 20.07
N PRO A 132 4.42 6.32 19.52
CA PRO A 132 5.25 7.27 18.77
C PRO A 132 5.19 7.12 17.24
N TRP A 133 4.12 6.55 16.69
CA TRP A 133 3.97 6.33 15.26
C TRP A 133 3.53 7.60 14.54
N VAL A 134 4.01 7.78 13.31
CA VAL A 134 3.61 8.85 12.39
C VAL A 134 3.51 8.30 10.98
N ILE A 135 2.66 8.92 10.15
CA ILE A 135 2.66 8.66 8.71
C ILE A 135 3.75 9.54 8.07
N SER A 136 4.78 8.92 7.50
CA SER A 136 5.89 9.65 6.88
C SER A 136 5.63 9.98 5.41
N TYR A 137 4.92 9.09 4.71
CA TYR A 137 4.62 9.22 3.29
C TYR A 137 3.41 8.39 2.90
N ALA A 138 2.64 8.84 1.91
CA ALA A 138 1.57 8.06 1.31
C ALA A 138 1.46 8.36 -0.19
N ASP A 139 1.14 7.35 -0.98
CA ASP A 139 0.88 7.49 -2.41
C ASP A 139 -0.13 6.48 -2.95
N VAL A 140 -0.53 6.70 -4.20
CA VAL A 140 -1.34 5.80 -5.00
C VAL A 140 -0.61 5.44 -6.29
N THR A 141 -0.71 4.18 -6.71
CA THR A 141 -0.18 3.69 -7.98
C THR A 141 -1.30 3.22 -8.90
N ASN A 142 -1.02 3.10 -10.19
CA ASN A 142 -2.00 2.73 -11.22
C ASN A 142 -2.06 1.23 -11.53
N GLN A 143 -1.57 0.39 -10.60
CA GLN A 143 -1.70 -1.07 -10.69
C GLN A 143 -2.00 -1.65 -9.31
N ALA A 144 -3.09 -2.41 -9.18
CA ALA A 144 -3.44 -3.06 -7.92
C ALA A 144 -2.36 -4.08 -7.48
N SER A 145 -1.64 -4.68 -8.43
CA SER A 145 -0.54 -5.60 -8.18
C SER A 145 0.67 -4.97 -7.48
N ASP A 146 0.80 -3.63 -7.45
CA ASP A 146 1.89 -2.96 -6.73
C ASP A 146 1.76 -3.10 -5.20
N CYS A 147 0.58 -3.51 -4.71
CA CYS A 147 0.34 -3.85 -3.31
C CYS A 147 0.84 -5.26 -2.94
N ALA A 148 1.25 -6.07 -3.93
CA ALA A 148 1.86 -7.36 -3.66
C ALA A 148 3.30 -7.19 -3.19
N THR A 149 3.66 -7.81 -2.07
CA THR A 149 5.01 -7.76 -1.47
C THR A 149 5.68 -9.12 -1.45
N PRO A 150 5.98 -9.74 -2.61
CA PRO A 150 6.70 -11.01 -2.64
C PRO A 150 8.11 -10.82 -2.05
N GLY A 151 8.32 -11.29 -0.82
CA GLY A 151 9.60 -11.14 -0.11
C GLY A 151 9.73 -9.88 0.77
N GLY A 152 8.62 -9.25 1.16
CA GLY A 152 8.60 -8.25 2.23
C GLY A 152 9.00 -6.81 1.84
N PHE A 153 9.27 -6.56 0.55
CA PHE A 153 9.44 -5.20 0.03
C PHE A 153 8.49 -4.95 -1.14
N PRO A 154 7.80 -3.79 -1.18
CA PRO A 154 6.97 -3.43 -2.31
C PRO A 154 7.83 -3.18 -3.56
N PRO A 155 7.39 -3.62 -4.74
CA PRO A 155 8.06 -3.26 -5.99
C PRO A 155 8.03 -1.74 -6.21
N GLN A 156 9.01 -1.23 -6.96
CA GLN A 156 8.99 0.15 -7.43
C GLN A 156 7.89 0.29 -8.50
N PRO A 157 6.87 1.15 -8.31
CA PRO A 157 5.80 1.28 -9.26
C PRO A 157 6.27 2.05 -10.49
N MET A 158 5.72 1.73 -11.65
CA MET A 158 6.02 2.48 -12.88
C MET A 158 5.38 3.88 -12.90
N SER A 159 4.29 4.07 -12.14
CA SER A 159 3.60 5.36 -11.99
C SER A 159 3.00 5.48 -10.60
N SER A 160 3.18 6.64 -9.96
CA SER A 160 2.62 6.95 -8.64
C SER A 160 2.26 8.42 -8.52
N ALA A 161 1.33 8.74 -7.61
CA ALA A 161 0.97 10.09 -7.23
C ALA A 161 0.94 10.21 -5.70
N PRO A 162 1.68 11.16 -5.10
CA PRO A 162 1.73 11.31 -3.65
C PRO A 162 0.43 11.91 -3.10
N ALA A 163 0.04 11.51 -1.90
CA ALA A 163 -1.01 12.19 -1.14
C ALA A 163 -0.51 13.58 -0.72
N VAL A 164 -1.40 14.57 -0.80
CA VAL A 164 -1.09 15.96 -0.41
C VAL A 164 -1.55 16.29 1.00
N SER A 165 -2.56 15.57 1.49
CA SER A 165 -3.05 15.69 2.86
C SER A 165 -3.85 14.44 3.23
N GLY A 166 -4.32 14.39 4.47
CA GLY A 166 -5.21 13.36 4.95
C GLY A 166 -5.85 13.77 6.27
N GLY A 167 -6.75 12.96 6.78
CA GLY A 167 -7.41 13.17 8.06
C GLY A 167 -7.94 11.86 8.62
N GLY A 168 -7.93 11.69 9.94
CA GLY A 168 -8.43 10.48 10.59
C GLY A 168 -7.54 10.00 11.73
N THR A 169 -7.68 8.73 12.09
CA THR A 169 -6.96 8.08 13.18
C THR A 169 -6.33 6.76 12.73
N LEU A 170 -5.10 6.52 13.17
CA LEU A 170 -4.38 5.26 13.07
C LEU A 170 -4.05 4.77 14.48
N VAL A 171 -4.70 3.69 14.90
CA VAL A 171 -4.40 3.01 16.18
C VAL A 171 -3.42 1.89 15.90
N VAL A 172 -2.30 1.88 16.63
CA VAL A 172 -1.28 0.82 16.53
C VAL A 172 -1.24 0.06 17.84
N GLU A 173 -1.46 -1.24 17.79
CA GLU A 173 -1.47 -2.11 18.97
C GLU A 173 -0.18 -2.94 19.05
N GLY A 174 0.45 -2.91 20.22
CA GLY A 174 1.71 -3.62 20.51
C GLY A 174 2.97 -2.73 20.43
N THR A 175 4.04 -3.17 21.09
CA THR A 175 5.35 -2.47 21.08
C THR A 175 6.01 -2.55 19.70
N PHE A 176 5.88 -3.72 19.06
CA PHE A 176 5.98 -3.88 17.62
C PHE A 176 4.55 -4.03 17.11
N PRO A 177 4.19 -3.40 15.98
CA PRO A 177 2.79 -3.32 15.57
C PRO A 177 2.29 -4.74 15.29
N CYS A 178 1.41 -5.27 16.14
CA CYS A 178 0.76 -6.58 15.92
C CYS A 178 -0.43 -6.43 14.98
N SER A 179 -1.22 -5.41 15.28
CA SER A 179 -2.47 -5.07 14.63
C SER A 179 -2.58 -3.55 14.55
N ILE A 180 -3.33 -3.08 13.55
CA ILE A 180 -3.69 -1.68 13.43
C ILE A 180 -5.18 -1.52 13.16
N SER A 181 -5.77 -0.41 13.59
CA SER A 181 -7.05 0.09 13.08
C SER A 181 -6.80 1.42 12.39
N LEU A 182 -7.32 1.59 11.18
CA LEU A 182 -7.15 2.79 10.38
C LEU A 182 -8.51 3.28 9.90
N HIS A 183 -8.89 4.47 10.36
CA HIS A 183 -10.11 5.16 9.95
C HIS A 183 -9.75 6.58 9.51
N GLY A 184 -9.85 6.87 8.24
CA GLY A 184 -9.47 8.18 7.72
C GLY A 184 -9.66 8.31 6.23
N ALA A 185 -9.09 9.37 5.66
CA ALA A 185 -9.03 9.56 4.24
C ALA A 185 -7.72 10.22 3.83
N LEU A 186 -7.22 9.84 2.67
CA LEU A 186 -6.17 10.57 1.96
C LEU A 186 -6.81 11.51 0.94
N THR A 187 -6.11 12.61 0.67
CA THR A 187 -6.44 13.56 -0.41
C THR A 187 -5.25 13.65 -1.34
N PHE A 188 -5.52 13.68 -2.63
CA PHE A 188 -4.51 13.74 -3.69
C PHE A 188 -4.78 14.96 -4.58
N ASP A 189 -3.72 15.49 -5.16
CA ASP A 189 -3.87 16.39 -6.31
C ASP A 189 -4.30 15.57 -7.53
N ALA A 190 -5.20 16.12 -8.35
CA ALA A 190 -5.66 15.49 -9.59
C ALA A 190 -4.58 15.57 -10.70
N GLN A 191 -3.43 14.93 -10.46
CA GLN A 191 -2.28 14.93 -11.38
C GLN A 191 -2.50 14.04 -12.60
N ALA A 192 -3.34 12.99 -12.47
CA ALA A 192 -3.68 12.09 -13.56
C ALA A 192 -5.15 11.62 -13.45
N PRO A 193 -5.80 11.22 -14.57
CA PRO A 193 -7.20 10.82 -14.57
C PRO A 193 -7.54 9.60 -13.70
N TRP A 194 -6.56 8.76 -13.40
CA TRP A 194 -6.72 7.56 -12.58
C TRP A 194 -6.56 7.83 -11.07
N VAL A 195 -6.04 9.01 -10.69
CA VAL A 195 -5.83 9.38 -9.29
C VAL A 195 -7.15 9.92 -8.72
N PRO A 196 -7.72 9.30 -7.68
CA PRO A 196 -8.92 9.84 -7.06
C PRO A 196 -8.58 11.13 -6.29
N MET A 197 -9.52 12.08 -6.21
CA MET A 197 -9.32 13.28 -5.37
C MET A 197 -9.21 12.95 -3.88
N SER A 198 -9.93 11.92 -3.43
CA SER A 198 -9.86 11.44 -2.04
C SER A 198 -10.11 9.94 -1.98
N GLU A 199 -9.43 9.27 -1.05
CA GLU A 199 -9.58 7.83 -0.81
C GLU A 199 -9.81 7.54 0.69
N PRO A 200 -10.96 6.95 1.06
CA PRO A 200 -11.22 6.57 2.44
C PRO A 200 -10.47 5.29 2.84
N PHE A 201 -10.08 5.19 4.10
CA PHE A 201 -9.55 4.00 4.74
C PHE A 201 -10.45 3.68 5.91
N ASP A 202 -10.92 2.44 5.98
CA ASP A 202 -11.78 1.96 7.04
C ASP A 202 -11.50 0.47 7.25
N VAL A 203 -10.58 0.18 8.16
CA VAL A 203 -10.16 -1.19 8.47
C VAL A 203 -9.85 -1.30 9.95
N ASP A 204 -10.34 -2.38 10.57
CA ASP A 204 -10.15 -2.68 11.97
C ASP A 204 -9.26 -3.89 12.18
N ALA A 205 -8.43 -3.84 13.22
CA ALA A 205 -7.59 -4.96 13.68
C ALA A 205 -6.83 -5.66 12.53
N LEU A 206 -6.34 -4.89 11.55
CA LEU A 206 -5.57 -5.38 10.42
C LEU A 206 -4.24 -5.97 10.94
N PRO A 207 -3.99 -7.27 10.80
CA PRO A 207 -2.74 -7.87 11.24
C PRO A 207 -1.56 -7.32 10.44
N VAL A 208 -0.46 -7.02 11.12
CA VAL A 208 0.79 -6.60 10.49
C VAL A 208 1.70 -7.82 10.34
N GLU A 209 1.96 -8.21 9.10
CA GLU A 209 2.85 -9.32 8.78
C GLU A 209 4.27 -9.05 9.30
N GLY A 210 4.84 -9.99 10.03
CA GLY A 210 6.15 -9.84 10.68
C GLY A 210 6.14 -8.91 11.90
N GLY A 211 4.97 -8.50 12.39
CA GLY A 211 4.81 -7.69 13.59
C GLY A 211 4.96 -8.48 14.89
N CYS A 212 4.17 -9.54 15.04
CA CYS A 212 4.10 -10.34 16.28
C CYS A 212 4.32 -11.82 16.00
N GLY A 213 5.33 -12.37 16.67
CA GLY A 213 5.78 -13.77 16.64
C GLY A 213 6.66 -14.09 17.83
#